data_AF-A0A2W4RJK6-F1
#
_entry.id   AF-A0A2W4RJK6-F1
#
_cell.length_a   1.000
_cell.length_b   1.000
_cell.length_c   1.000
_cell.angle_alpha   90.00
_cell.angle_beta   90.00
_cell.angle_gamma   90.00
#
_symmetry.space_group_name_H-M   'P 1'
#
loop_
_entity.id
_entity.type
_entity.pdbx_description
1 polymer ?
#
loop_
_entity_poly.entity_id
_entity_poly.type
_entity_poly.pdbx_seq_one_letter_code
_entity_poly.pdbx_strand_id
1 'polypeptide(L)' 'YGYRPLLLETFVEKDRFTGTCYRAANWLHVGQTQGRGKLGPSGKQSVPIKDVWLYPLGKGFKNRLIR' A
#
# COMPACT_ATOMS: atom_id res chain seq x y z
N TYR A 1 -23.67 -7.03 -8.42
CA TYR A 1 -22.52 -6.31 -7.85
C TYR A 1 -21.93 -5.39 -8.91
N GLY A 2 -22.13 -4.07 -8.80
CA GLY A 2 -21.77 -3.07 -9.82
C GLY A 2 -20.42 -2.39 -9.60
N TYR A 3 -19.47 -3.07 -8.95
CA TYR A 3 -18.17 -2.49 -8.63
C TYR A 3 -17.13 -2.84 -9.69
N ARG A 4 -16.25 -1.88 -10.00
CA ARG A 4 -15.11 -2.08 -10.89
C ARG A 4 -13.81 -1.74 -10.15
N PRO A 5 -13.11 -2.74 -9.58
CA PRO A 5 -11.81 -2.52 -8.96
C PRO A 5 -10.82 -1.91 -9.95
N LEU A 6 -10.02 -0.94 -9.49
CA LEU A 6 -9.07 -0.21 -10.33
C LEU A 6 -7.61 -0.56 -10.04
N LEU A 7 -7.32 -0.96 -8.80
CA LEU A 7 -6.00 -1.35 -8.33
C LEU A 7 -6.15 -2.34 -7.16
N LEU A 8 -5.06 -3.01 -6.82
CA LEU A 8 -4.88 -3.75 -5.57
C LEU A 8 -3.87 -3.01 -4.70
N GLU A 9 -4.09 -3.03 -3.39
CA GLU A 9 -3.17 -2.50 -2.38
C GLU A 9 -2.72 -3.63 -1.46
N THR A 10 -1.45 -3.63 -1.08
CA THR A 10 -0.90 -4.53 -0.06
C THR A 10 0.16 -3.83 0.78
N PHE A 11 0.42 -4.38 1.97
CA PHE A 11 1.32 -3.83 2.96
C PHE A 11 2.38 -4.86 3.37
N VAL A 12 3.65 -4.46 3.34
CA VAL A 12 4.78 -5.32 3.69
C VAL A 12 5.51 -4.70 4.88
N GLU A 13 5.72 -5.46 5.95
CA GLU A 13 6.48 -4.96 7.10
C GLU A 13 7.94 -4.71 6.70
N LYS A 14 8.34 -3.44 6.76
CA LYS A 14 9.59 -2.94 6.17
C LYS A 14 10.83 -3.58 6.78
N ASP A 15 10.85 -3.70 8.10
CA ASP A 15 12.04 -4.15 8.83
C ASP A 15 12.23 -5.68 8.76
N ARG A 16 11.20 -6.42 8.33
CA ARG A 16 11.25 -7.88 8.21
C ARG A 16 11.41 -8.37 6.78
N PHE A 17 10.90 -7.63 5.80
CA PHE A 17 10.85 -8.06 4.40
C PHE A 17 11.17 -6.91 3.46
N THR A 18 12.02 -7.17 2.47
CA THR A 18 12.42 -6.19 1.45
C THR A 18 11.38 -5.95 0.37
N GLY A 19 10.31 -6.75 0.30
CA GLY A 19 9.27 -6.65 -0.73
C GLY A 19 9.73 -7.06 -2.14
N THR A 20 10.83 -7.80 -2.28
CA THR A 20 11.43 -8.15 -3.58
C THR A 20 10.46 -8.84 -4.54
N CYS A 21 9.59 -9.72 -4.06
CA CYS A 21 8.61 -10.42 -4.89
C CYS A 21 7.58 -9.46 -5.51
N TYR A 22 7.14 -8.44 -4.76
CA TYR A 22 6.22 -7.42 -5.26
C TYR A 22 6.90 -6.55 -6.32
N ARG A 23 8.15 -6.14 -6.09
CA ARG A 23 8.95 -5.41 -7.09
C ARG A 23 9.13 -6.23 -8.37
N ALA A 24 9.47 -7.51 -8.25
CA ALA A 24 9.65 -8.42 -9.38
C ALA A 24 8.33 -8.65 -10.15
N ALA A 25 7.19 -8.64 -9.45
CA ALA A 25 5.86 -8.76 -10.04
C ALA A 25 5.29 -7.43 -10.58
N ASN A 26 6.12 -6.39 -10.77
CA ASN A 26 5.73 -5.08 -11.27
C ASN A 26 4.71 -4.32 -10.38
N TRP A 27 4.71 -4.57 -9.07
CA TRP A 27 3.99 -3.70 -8.14
C TRP A 27 4.74 -2.38 -7.98
N LEU A 28 3.97 -1.32 -7.75
CA LEU A 28 4.46 0.03 -7.54
C LEU A 28 4.61 0.29 -6.05
N HIS A 29 5.82 0.57 -5.58
CA HIS A 29 6.03 1.10 -4.23
C HIS A 29 5.58 2.56 -4.20
N VAL A 30 4.72 2.92 -3.25
CA VAL A 30 4.11 4.27 -3.20
C VAL A 30 4.35 5.02 -1.89
N GLY A 31 5.01 4.39 -0.91
CA GLY A 31 5.34 5.03 0.36
C GLY A 31 5.31 4.07 1.53
N GLN A 32 5.24 4.64 2.74
CA GLN A 32 5.29 3.92 4.00
C GLN A 32 4.15 4.35 4.93
N THR A 33 3.66 3.42 5.74
CA THR A 33 2.73 3.76 6.83
C THR A 33 3.47 4.52 7.93
N GLN A 34 2.75 5.32 8.71
CA GLN A 34 3.33 6.10 9.80
C GLN A 34 3.58 5.29 11.08
N GLY A 35 3.41 3.96 11.05
CA GLY A 35 3.53 3.12 12.23
C GLY A 35 2.48 3.42 13.32
N ARG A 36 1.34 4.03 12.95
CA ARG A 36 0.25 4.35 13.88
C ARG A 36 -0.89 3.35 13.77
N GLY A 37 -1.21 2.69 14.89
CA GLY A 37 -2.39 1.84 15.00
C GLY A 37 -3.65 2.67 15.22
N LYS A 38 -4.83 2.09 14.92
CA LYS A 38 -6.14 2.76 15.06
C LYS A 38 -6.39 3.31 16.48
N LEU A 39 -5.96 2.56 17.50
CA LEU A 39 -6.11 2.91 18.92
C LEU A 39 -4.77 3.31 19.58
N GLY A 40 -3.76 3.64 18.76
CA GLY A 40 -2.43 3.99 19.26
C GLY A 40 -2.36 5.38 19.90
N PRO A 41 -1.40 5.60 20.82
CA PRO A 41 -1.13 6.92 21.38
C PRO A 41 -0.80 7.95 20.30
N SER A 42 -1.28 9.19 20.48
CA SER A 42 -1.04 10.24 19.48
C SER A 42 0.44 10.62 19.41
N GLY A 43 0.93 10.83 18.18
CA GLY A 43 2.30 11.28 17.93
C GLY A 43 3.39 10.25 18.21
N LYS A 44 3.03 9.01 18.55
CA LYS A 44 3.99 7.92 18.81
C LYS A 44 3.72 6.74 17.89
N GLN A 45 4.80 6.10 17.45
CA GLN A 45 4.70 4.81 16.78
C GLN A 45 4.14 3.78 17.75
N SER A 46 3.15 3.00 17.29
CA SER A 46 2.50 1.97 18.09
C SER A 46 2.40 0.63 17.35
N VAL A 47 2.73 0.60 16.06
CA VAL A 47 2.78 -0.60 15.22
C VAL A 47 3.98 -0.52 14.26
N PRO A 48 4.45 -1.64 13.70
CA PRO A 48 5.52 -1.61 12.70
C PRO A 48 5.20 -0.76 11.48
N ILE A 49 6.22 -0.09 10.94
CA ILE A 49 6.13 0.64 9.67
C ILE A 49 6.05 -0.39 8.54
N LYS A 50 5.16 -0.14 7.58
CA LYS A 50 4.95 -1.01 6.42
C LYS A 50 5.17 -0.23 5.14
N ASP A 51 5.84 -0.85 4.17
CA ASP A 51 5.83 -0.40 2.79
C ASP A 51 4.45 -0.63 2.18
N VAL A 52 3.99 0.34 1.40
CA VAL A 52 2.72 0.30 0.67
C VAL A 52 3.01 0.03 -0.80
N TRP A 53 2.37 -1.01 -1.33
CA TRP A 53 2.53 -1.44 -2.72
C TRP A 53 1.19 -1.46 -3.44
N LEU A 54 1.15 -0.94 -4.66
CA LEU A 54 -0.04 -0.93 -5.52
C LEU A 54 0.17 -1.73 -6.80
N TYR A 55 -0.85 -2.47 -7.20
CA TYR A 55 -0.90 -3.13 -8.51
C TYR A 55 -2.07 -2.58 -9.35
N PRO A 56 -1.80 -1.85 -10.45
CA PRO A 56 -2.86 -1.36 -11.33
C PRO A 56 -3.61 -2.49 -12.06
N LEU A 57 -4.95 -2.46 -12.03
CA LEU A 57 -5.78 -3.43 -12.77
C LEU A 57 -6.13 -2.96 -14.18
N GLY A 58 -5.75 -1.74 -14.56
CA GLY A 58 -5.94 -1.25 -15.92
C GLY A 58 -5.24 0.07 -16.18
N LYS A 59 -4.99 0.36 -17.46
CA LYS A 59 -4.42 1.65 -17.90
C LYS A 59 -5.28 2.82 -17.42
N GLY A 60 -4.64 3.92 -17.05
CA GLY A 60 -5.34 5.13 -16.58
C GLY A 60 -6.07 4.99 -15.24
N PHE A 61 -5.69 4.03 -14.38
CA PHE A 61 -6.30 3.86 -13.06
C PHE A 61 -6.22 5.14 -12.20
N LYS A 62 -5.11 5.87 -12.26
CA LYS A 62 -4.91 7.14 -11.53
C LYS A 62 -6.01 8.15 -11.86
N ASN A 63 -6.24 8.40 -13.15
CA ASN A 63 -7.26 9.35 -13.61
C ASN A 63 -8.67 8.95 -13.21
N ARG A 64 -8.94 7.64 -13.04
CA ARG A 64 -10.24 7.15 -12.58
C ARG A 64 -10.37 7.14 -11.06
N LEU A 65 -9.27 7.16 -10.32
CA LEU A 65 -9.27 7.19 -8.85
C LEU A 65 -9.47 8.62 -8.31
N ILE A 66 -9.00 9.62 -9.04
CA ILE A 66 -9.08 11.05 -8.66
C ILE A 66 -10.33 11.76 -9.18
N ARG A 67 -11.21 11.04 -9.91
CA ARG A 67 -12.50 11.54 -10.38
C ARG A 67 -13.59 11.09 -9.41
#